data_AF-A0A535KD16-F1
#
_entry.id   AF-A0A535KD16-F1
#
_cell.length_a   1.000
_cell.length_b   1.000
_cell.length_c   1.000
_cell.angle_alpha   90.00
_cell.angle_beta   90.00
_cell.angle_gamma   90.00
#
_symmetry.space_group_name_H-M   'P 1'
#
loop_
_entity.id
_entity.type
_entity.pdbx_description
1 polymer ?
#
loop_
_entity_poly.entity_id
_entity_poly.type
_entity_poly.pdbx_seq_one_letter_code
_entity_poly.pdbx_strand_id
1 'polypeptide(L)'
;LGLVILTSTLLVLSNLGVRSPHSLLVGVGAAVSRPLPVDNQTHLYVLDGWGGVHPVGASHPLATSASWPTRDIAYSLALFPDGSGGYVMDGWGGLHPMGSAPAVDSHVYWPGWIGAREIVMAPWSSSLNPAGYLLDADGGIHPFGGATAVTGNAIWQGKGIARALVLTPDSTAQSVTGYTLDGFGGVHPFGGARPVVGAAHWSDDVARGIVLTDGLNGLFVQGYTLDYSGGIHPFGGAPAVQRSALWPNQDMADSLVAWTEAPPGSPGGWVLDRHGDVRAWGSAPALAPSQTWPGWDIARGLAGAGSGGGSTERTILEAQPISDGWGTYYNQRDARWASSSVGAATYPVWQIGCLLSDLAMVYSHFGFRSVSPATIAAHTEWFNGNGAIFNSALKVPGHTSVIVENPGLAWIQAQVSAGHPVVVGMNLPTGSTHFVTLTGLNGPSDFWTDDPWEQNAMHVTFSGDWFDRGPIYEAIAFI
;
A
#
# COMPACT_ATOMS: atom_id res chain seq x y z
N LEU A 1 37.83 48.72 49.81
CA LEU A 1 37.05 47.96 48.80
C LEU A 1 36.21 48.97 48.04
N GLY A 2 36.59 49.27 46.79
CA GLY A 2 35.85 50.17 45.92
C GLY A 2 35.05 49.36 44.90
N LEU A 3 33.84 49.82 44.59
CA LEU A 3 33.13 49.46 43.37
C LEU A 3 32.54 50.75 42.79
N VAL A 4 33.15 51.19 41.70
CA VAL A 4 32.74 52.32 40.87
C VAL A 4 31.80 51.78 39.80
N ILE A 5 30.61 52.37 39.71
CA ILE A 5 29.63 52.13 38.64
C ILE A 5 29.96 53.07 37.49
N LEU A 6 30.19 52.51 36.29
CA LEU A 6 30.27 53.23 35.03
C LEU A 6 29.76 52.30 33.92
N THR A 7 28.50 52.50 33.49
CA THR A 7 27.94 51.90 32.29
C THR A 7 28.05 52.90 31.15
N SER A 8 28.98 52.62 30.23
CA SER A 8 29.26 53.44 29.05
C SER A 8 28.38 53.03 27.86
N THR A 9 27.76 54.04 27.26
CA THR A 9 27.08 54.07 25.95
C THR A 9 27.95 53.50 24.82
N LEU A 10 27.38 52.60 24.01
CA LEU A 10 28.00 52.07 22.79
C LEU A 10 27.60 52.94 21.58
N LEU A 11 28.57 53.62 20.99
CA LEU A 11 28.43 54.42 19.77
C LEU A 11 28.75 53.55 18.55
N VAL A 12 27.86 53.55 17.56
CA VAL A 12 28.01 52.90 16.25
C VAL A 12 29.06 53.64 15.41
N LEU A 13 30.02 52.92 14.85
CA LEU A 13 30.93 53.43 13.82
C LEU A 13 30.97 52.47 12.63
N SER A 14 30.35 52.89 11.54
CA SER A 14 30.48 52.35 10.19
C SER A 14 31.83 52.73 9.59
N ASN A 15 32.56 51.78 8.99
CA ASN A 15 33.71 52.08 8.13
C ASN A 15 33.60 51.34 6.79
N LEU A 16 33.50 52.13 5.73
CA LEU A 16 33.74 51.74 4.34
C LEU A 16 35.22 51.96 4.02
N GLY A 17 35.92 50.96 3.50
CA GLY A 17 37.31 51.09 3.06
C GLY A 17 37.80 49.89 2.27
N VAL A 18 37.98 50.08 0.97
CA VAL A 18 38.50 49.12 -0.02
C VAL A 18 40.03 48.99 0.09
N ARG A 19 40.57 47.76 0.11
CA ARG A 19 41.93 47.38 -0.36
C ARG A 19 42.02 45.86 -0.61
N SER A 20 42.39 45.46 -1.83
CA SER A 20 42.71 44.09 -2.30
C SER A 20 44.16 43.67 -1.94
N PRO A 21 44.65 42.47 -2.34
CA PRO A 21 44.21 41.13 -2.02
C PRO A 21 45.34 40.32 -1.32
N HIS A 22 45.02 39.53 -0.30
CA HIS A 22 45.89 38.45 0.16
C HIS A 22 45.12 37.15 0.09
N SER A 23 45.54 36.30 -0.85
CA SER A 23 45.05 34.95 -1.06
C SER A 23 45.33 34.09 0.18
N LEU A 24 44.31 33.91 1.00
CA LEU A 24 44.19 32.75 1.88
C LEU A 24 43.21 31.80 1.21
N LEU A 25 43.76 30.76 0.58
CA LEU A 25 43.04 29.55 0.20
C LEU A 25 42.54 28.87 1.48
N VAL A 26 41.40 29.33 2.00
CA VAL A 26 40.54 28.51 2.84
C VAL A 26 39.72 27.68 1.85
N GLY A 27 40.01 26.39 1.80
CA GLY A 27 39.19 25.43 1.08
C GLY A 27 37.78 25.49 1.64
N VAL A 28 36.89 26.21 0.94
CA VAL A 28 35.46 26.05 1.11
C VAL A 28 35.18 24.68 0.52
N GLY A 29 35.15 23.65 1.38
CA GLY A 29 34.44 22.44 1.04
C GLY A 29 33.05 22.89 0.61
N ALA A 30 32.68 22.61 -0.63
CA ALA A 30 31.35 22.91 -1.12
C ALA A 30 30.36 22.22 -0.18
N ALA A 31 29.68 23.02 0.66
CA ALA A 31 28.48 22.54 1.31
C ALA A 31 27.54 22.18 0.18
N VAL A 32 27.36 20.88 -0.06
CA VAL A 32 26.34 20.39 -0.99
C VAL A 32 25.03 21.00 -0.53
N SER A 33 24.47 21.92 -1.30
CA SER A 33 23.17 22.51 -0.99
C SER A 33 22.16 21.36 -0.99
N ARG A 34 21.58 21.09 0.18
CA ARG A 34 20.49 20.13 0.30
C ARG A 34 19.34 20.65 -0.58
N PRO A 35 18.82 19.87 -1.54
CA PRO A 35 17.58 20.24 -2.17
C PRO A 35 16.51 20.15 -1.08
N LEU A 36 16.00 21.30 -0.62
CA LEU A 36 14.71 21.28 0.09
C LEU A 36 13.67 20.72 -0.89
N PRO A 37 12.69 19.94 -0.40
CA PRO A 37 11.67 19.46 -1.30
C PRO A 37 10.97 20.62 -2.01
N VAL A 38 10.69 20.47 -3.30
CA VAL A 38 9.90 21.45 -4.04
C VAL A 38 8.45 21.41 -3.56
N ASP A 39 7.68 22.46 -3.87
CA ASP A 39 6.25 22.46 -3.60
C ASP A 39 5.58 21.23 -4.25
N ASN A 40 5.03 20.36 -3.40
CA ASN A 40 4.39 19.15 -3.85
C ASN A 40 2.96 19.39 -4.38
N GLN A 41 2.42 20.62 -4.32
CA GLN A 41 1.12 20.94 -4.95
C GLN A 41 1.11 20.65 -6.47
N THR A 42 2.27 20.71 -7.13
CA THR A 42 2.44 20.41 -8.56
C THR A 42 3.33 19.19 -8.82
N HIS A 43 3.57 18.38 -7.78
CA HIS A 43 4.36 17.15 -7.85
C HIS A 43 3.74 16.07 -6.96
N LEU A 44 2.42 15.91 -7.01
CA LEU A 44 1.65 14.95 -6.21
C LEU A 44 1.02 13.87 -7.11
N TYR A 45 1.11 12.61 -6.69
CA TYR A 45 0.70 11.46 -7.50
C TYR A 45 0.00 10.40 -6.65
N VAL A 46 -1.02 9.79 -7.24
CA VAL A 46 -1.68 8.58 -6.73
C VAL A 46 -1.11 7.36 -7.45
N LEU A 47 -0.83 6.30 -6.70
CA LEU A 47 -0.51 4.97 -7.19
C LEU A 47 -1.75 4.07 -7.11
N ASP A 48 -2.05 3.35 -8.19
CA ASP A 48 -2.97 2.20 -8.15
C ASP A 48 -2.22 0.87 -7.97
N GLY A 49 -2.93 -0.16 -7.53
CA GLY A 49 -2.37 -1.49 -7.27
C GLY A 49 -1.85 -2.22 -8.51
N TRP A 50 -2.23 -1.79 -9.70
CA TRP A 50 -1.73 -2.31 -10.98
C TRP A 50 -0.46 -1.60 -11.45
N GLY A 51 0.07 -0.63 -10.68
CA GLY A 51 1.30 0.09 -10.96
C GLY A 51 1.10 1.39 -11.74
N GLY A 52 -0.14 1.81 -12.01
CA GLY A 52 -0.44 3.09 -12.63
C GLY A 52 -0.15 4.26 -11.70
N VAL A 53 0.53 5.29 -12.21
CA VAL A 53 0.88 6.52 -11.49
C VAL A 53 0.12 7.69 -12.09
N HIS A 54 -0.74 8.31 -11.29
CA HIS A 54 -1.75 9.28 -11.73
C HIS A 54 -1.48 10.65 -11.12
N PRO A 55 -1.26 11.69 -11.94
CA PRO A 55 -1.02 13.04 -11.42
C PRO A 55 -2.24 13.59 -10.67
N VAL A 56 -1.96 14.38 -9.64
CA VAL A 56 -2.95 15.11 -8.85
C VAL A 56 -2.78 16.61 -9.07
N GLY A 57 -3.89 17.33 -9.26
CA GLY A 57 -3.87 18.77 -9.50
C GLY A 57 -3.16 19.14 -10.79
N ALA A 58 -2.20 20.05 -10.71
CA ALA A 58 -1.43 20.52 -11.86
C ALA A 58 -0.12 19.74 -12.07
N SER A 59 0.02 18.56 -11.46
CA SER A 59 1.22 17.73 -11.60
C SER A 59 1.40 17.23 -13.03
N HIS A 60 2.64 17.25 -13.52
CA HIS A 60 2.97 16.70 -14.84
C HIS A 60 3.04 15.18 -14.81
N PRO A 61 2.56 14.44 -15.81
CA PRO A 61 2.68 12.98 -15.83
C PRO A 61 4.14 12.51 -15.73
N LEU A 62 4.41 11.51 -14.89
CA LEU A 62 5.69 10.82 -14.82
C LEU A 62 5.60 9.48 -15.55
N ALA A 63 6.58 9.19 -16.41
CA ALA A 63 6.73 7.85 -16.97
C ALA A 63 7.12 6.87 -15.85
N THR A 64 6.62 5.63 -15.88
CA THR A 64 6.93 4.58 -14.91
C THR A 64 7.21 3.27 -15.63
N SER A 65 8.09 2.43 -15.08
CA SER A 65 8.27 1.05 -15.53
C SER A 65 7.32 0.06 -14.85
N ALA A 66 6.60 0.49 -13.82
CA ALA A 66 5.68 -0.34 -13.05
C ALA A 66 4.45 -0.72 -13.89
N SER A 67 4.12 -2.01 -13.96
CA SER A 67 2.93 -2.49 -14.67
C SER A 67 2.58 -3.93 -14.27
N TRP A 68 1.40 -4.08 -13.68
CA TRP A 68 0.77 -5.36 -13.37
C TRP A 68 -0.73 -5.29 -13.69
N PRO A 69 -1.10 -5.39 -14.97
CA PRO A 69 -2.46 -5.08 -15.43
C PRO A 69 -3.57 -5.92 -14.80
N THR A 70 -3.22 -7.03 -14.14
CA THR A 70 -4.17 -7.91 -13.47
C THR A 70 -3.82 -8.18 -12.01
N ARG A 71 -2.71 -7.67 -11.47
CA ARG A 71 -2.26 -8.00 -10.12
C ARG A 71 -2.18 -6.76 -9.25
N ASP A 72 -2.94 -6.77 -8.17
CA ASP A 72 -2.91 -5.74 -7.14
C ASP A 72 -1.68 -5.95 -6.23
N ILE A 73 -0.54 -5.42 -6.66
CA ILE A 73 0.75 -5.65 -5.98
C ILE A 73 1.60 -4.41 -5.83
N ALA A 74 1.26 -3.29 -6.47
CA ALA A 74 1.97 -2.04 -6.23
C ALA A 74 1.51 -1.46 -4.89
N TYR A 75 2.39 -1.36 -3.89
CA TYR A 75 2.01 -1.01 -2.52
C TYR A 75 2.50 0.35 -2.04
N SER A 76 3.51 0.93 -2.67
CA SER A 76 4.02 2.24 -2.24
C SER A 76 4.66 2.99 -3.39
N LEU A 77 4.62 4.33 -3.32
CA LEU A 77 5.46 5.18 -4.14
C LEU A 77 6.13 6.25 -3.27
N ALA A 78 7.30 6.71 -3.70
CA ALA A 78 8.01 7.83 -3.06
C ALA A 78 8.78 8.64 -4.09
N LEU A 79 8.78 9.97 -3.94
CA LEU A 79 9.45 10.90 -4.86
C LEU A 79 10.71 11.49 -4.23
N PHE A 80 11.69 11.79 -5.10
CA PHE A 80 12.83 12.61 -4.72
C PHE A 80 12.36 14.01 -4.24
N PRO A 81 13.14 14.69 -3.37
CA PRO A 81 12.85 16.07 -2.95
C PRO A 81 12.63 17.04 -4.12
N ASP A 82 13.36 16.89 -5.22
CA ASP A 82 13.22 17.77 -6.39
C ASP A 82 12.01 17.47 -7.27
N GLY A 83 11.22 16.42 -6.95
CA GLY A 83 10.06 16.01 -7.74
C GLY A 83 10.39 15.43 -9.12
N SER A 84 11.67 15.21 -9.44
CA SER A 84 12.12 14.79 -10.78
C SER A 84 11.79 13.34 -11.13
N GLY A 85 11.37 12.55 -10.14
CA GLY A 85 11.07 11.13 -10.26
C GLY A 85 11.08 10.45 -8.89
N GLY A 86 11.18 9.13 -8.90
CA GLY A 86 11.19 8.32 -7.69
C GLY A 86 11.00 6.85 -8.01
N TYR A 87 10.38 6.11 -7.10
CA TYR A 87 10.13 4.68 -7.27
C TYR A 87 8.71 4.32 -6.89
N VAL A 88 8.17 3.32 -7.60
CA VAL A 88 7.06 2.49 -7.17
C VAL A 88 7.63 1.20 -6.59
N MET A 89 7.06 0.71 -5.50
CA MET A 89 7.44 -0.55 -4.85
C MET A 89 6.32 -1.57 -5.00
N ASP A 90 6.68 -2.78 -5.42
CA ASP A 90 5.77 -3.93 -5.41
C ASP A 90 5.75 -4.65 -4.04
N GLY A 91 4.77 -5.53 -3.85
CA GLY A 91 4.54 -6.24 -2.59
C GLY A 91 5.62 -7.23 -2.17
N TRP A 92 6.55 -7.56 -3.07
CA TRP A 92 7.71 -8.39 -2.77
C TRP A 92 8.95 -7.58 -2.42
N GLY A 93 8.88 -6.24 -2.56
CA GLY A 93 9.96 -5.30 -2.30
C GLY A 93 10.75 -4.90 -3.54
N GLY A 94 10.32 -5.28 -4.75
CA GLY A 94 10.91 -4.83 -6.00
C GLY A 94 10.65 -3.34 -6.26
N LEU A 95 11.65 -2.63 -6.79
CA LEU A 95 11.60 -1.19 -7.06
C LEU A 95 11.54 -0.91 -8.56
N HIS A 96 10.59 -0.07 -8.95
CA HIS A 96 10.28 0.26 -10.33
C HIS A 96 10.45 1.76 -10.52
N PRO A 97 11.43 2.22 -11.33
CA PRO A 97 11.71 3.64 -11.51
C PRO A 97 10.54 4.39 -12.15
N MET A 98 10.32 5.62 -11.68
CA MET A 98 9.45 6.60 -12.30
C MET A 98 10.15 7.96 -12.49
N GLY A 99 9.73 8.71 -13.49
CA GLY A 99 10.33 9.97 -13.89
C GLY A 99 11.80 9.80 -14.32
N SER A 100 12.69 10.60 -13.75
CA SER A 100 14.12 10.59 -14.05
C SER A 100 14.92 9.58 -13.20
N ALA A 101 14.25 8.74 -12.38
CA ALA A 101 14.93 7.79 -11.52
C ALA A 101 15.65 6.69 -12.33
N PRO A 102 16.90 6.34 -12.00
CA PRO A 102 17.57 5.16 -12.56
C PRO A 102 17.01 3.89 -11.90
N ALA A 103 17.22 2.72 -12.50
CA ALA A 103 16.91 1.46 -11.84
C ALA A 103 17.82 1.23 -10.61
N VAL A 104 17.24 0.80 -9.49
CA VAL A 104 17.95 0.40 -8.27
C VAL A 104 17.31 -0.85 -7.69
N ASP A 105 18.08 -1.60 -6.92
CA ASP A 105 17.62 -2.79 -6.21
C ASP A 105 17.43 -2.45 -4.73
N SER A 106 16.37 -2.98 -4.11
CA SER A 106 16.11 -2.80 -2.67
C SER A 106 16.98 -3.71 -1.80
N HIS A 107 17.65 -4.70 -2.40
CA HIS A 107 18.44 -5.74 -1.75
C HIS A 107 17.62 -6.68 -0.84
N VAL A 108 16.30 -6.61 -0.93
CA VAL A 108 15.37 -7.47 -0.22
C VAL A 108 14.29 -7.96 -1.16
N TYR A 109 13.92 -9.23 -1.01
CA TYR A 109 12.89 -9.84 -1.83
C TYR A 109 12.17 -10.92 -1.04
N TRP A 110 10.86 -10.79 -0.89
CA TRP A 110 10.01 -11.72 -0.14
C TRP A 110 8.95 -12.36 -1.05
N PRO A 111 9.34 -13.32 -1.91
CA PRO A 111 8.37 -13.99 -2.76
C PRO A 111 7.39 -14.81 -1.90
N GLY A 112 6.09 -14.62 -2.15
CA GLY A 112 5.02 -15.37 -1.47
C GLY A 112 4.67 -14.89 -0.05
N TRP A 113 5.21 -13.76 0.41
CA TRP A 113 4.78 -13.08 1.63
C TRP A 113 4.69 -11.58 1.39
N ILE A 114 3.54 -10.96 1.69
CA ILE A 114 3.37 -9.50 1.62
C ILE A 114 4.15 -8.84 2.76
N GLY A 115 5.46 -8.75 2.53
CA GLY A 115 6.44 -8.27 3.49
C GLY A 115 6.72 -6.79 3.35
N ALA A 116 6.67 -6.25 2.15
CA ALA A 116 6.94 -4.84 1.91
C ALA A 116 5.75 -3.98 2.38
N ARG A 117 6.03 -2.83 3.01
CA ARG A 117 5.00 -1.90 3.51
C ARG A 117 5.08 -0.54 2.86
N GLU A 118 6.26 0.06 2.86
CA GLU A 118 6.43 1.42 2.39
C GLU A 118 7.87 1.66 1.92
N ILE A 119 8.04 2.56 0.96
CA ILE A 119 9.32 3.19 0.68
C ILE A 119 9.28 4.67 0.99
N VAL A 120 10.41 5.20 1.44
CA VAL A 120 10.65 6.65 1.54
C VAL A 120 11.98 7.03 0.92
N MET A 121 12.04 8.22 0.31
CA MET A 121 13.28 8.78 -0.21
C MET A 121 14.00 9.58 0.86
N ALA A 122 15.32 9.48 0.89
CA ALA A 122 16.13 10.27 1.80
C ALA A 122 16.10 11.77 1.42
N PRO A 123 16.20 12.71 2.38
CA PRO A 123 16.24 14.15 2.09
C PRO A 123 17.40 14.60 1.18
N TRP A 124 18.46 13.80 1.07
CA TRP A 124 19.61 14.05 0.19
C TRP A 124 19.54 13.31 -1.14
N SER A 125 18.46 12.56 -1.38
CA SER A 125 18.30 11.75 -2.59
C SER A 125 18.04 12.61 -3.82
N SER A 126 18.48 12.12 -4.98
CA SER A 126 18.18 12.70 -6.29
C SER A 126 18.21 11.61 -7.36
N SER A 127 17.78 11.92 -8.59
CA SER A 127 17.94 11.02 -9.73
C SER A 127 19.41 10.67 -10.04
N LEU A 128 20.36 11.56 -9.74
CA LEU A 128 21.79 11.31 -9.92
C LEU A 128 22.39 10.45 -8.80
N ASN A 129 21.86 10.58 -7.58
CA ASN A 129 22.34 9.87 -6.40
C ASN A 129 21.12 9.38 -5.61
N PRO A 130 20.45 8.31 -6.06
CA PRO A 130 19.26 7.80 -5.38
C PRO A 130 19.64 7.21 -4.03
N ALA A 131 18.86 7.53 -3.00
CA ALA A 131 19.01 6.98 -1.65
C ALA A 131 17.63 6.90 -0.99
N GLY A 132 17.25 5.74 -0.47
CA GLY A 132 15.98 5.57 0.20
C GLY A 132 15.96 4.36 1.12
N TYR A 133 14.79 4.12 1.71
CA TYR A 133 14.56 3.07 2.68
C TYR A 133 13.26 2.36 2.40
N LEU A 134 13.28 1.03 2.46
CA LEU A 134 12.11 0.16 2.43
C LEU A 134 11.79 -0.29 3.85
N LEU A 135 10.54 -0.12 4.27
CA LEU A 135 9.98 -0.67 5.50
C LEU A 135 9.30 -2.01 5.22
N ASP A 136 9.63 -3.03 6.01
CA ASP A 136 8.92 -4.30 6.02
C ASP A 136 7.82 -4.37 7.08
N ALA A 137 6.97 -5.39 6.99
CA ALA A 137 5.79 -5.60 7.83
C ALA A 137 6.11 -5.81 9.31
N ASP A 138 7.31 -6.29 9.62
CA ASP A 138 7.78 -6.54 10.98
C ASP A 138 8.62 -5.38 11.53
N GLY A 139 8.72 -4.26 10.80
CA GLY A 139 9.43 -3.05 11.23
C GLY A 139 10.91 -3.00 10.83
N GLY A 140 11.40 -3.97 10.07
CA GLY A 140 12.73 -3.91 9.48
C GLY A 140 12.83 -2.78 8.46
N ILE A 141 13.94 -2.06 8.49
CA ILE A 141 14.21 -0.93 7.58
C ILE A 141 15.45 -1.26 6.75
N HIS A 142 15.27 -1.33 5.43
CA HIS A 142 16.26 -1.79 4.48
C HIS A 142 16.70 -0.61 3.59
N PRO A 143 17.97 -0.17 3.66
CA PRO A 143 18.46 0.91 2.80
C PRO A 143 18.63 0.42 1.37
N PHE A 144 18.34 1.30 0.41
CA PHE A 144 18.61 1.06 -1.02
C PHE A 144 19.28 2.26 -1.69
N GLY A 145 19.91 2.02 -2.84
CA GLY A 145 20.74 3.02 -3.50
C GLY A 145 21.96 3.42 -2.64
N GLY A 146 22.23 4.71 -2.53
CA GLY A 146 23.31 5.27 -1.71
C GLY A 146 22.94 5.53 -0.24
N ALA A 147 21.82 4.99 0.24
CA ALA A 147 21.40 5.16 1.64
C ALA A 147 22.29 4.35 2.60
N THR A 148 22.53 4.92 3.78
CA THR A 148 23.24 4.23 4.87
C THR A 148 22.25 3.53 5.79
N ALA A 149 22.65 2.40 6.39
CA ALA A 149 21.78 1.65 7.30
C ALA A 149 21.36 2.48 8.51
N VAL A 150 20.11 2.32 8.94
CA VAL A 150 19.58 2.93 10.17
C VAL A 150 20.04 2.14 11.40
N THR A 151 19.90 2.74 12.59
CA THR A 151 20.18 2.07 13.87
C THR A 151 19.02 2.28 14.84
N GLY A 152 18.79 1.33 15.74
CA GLY A 152 17.85 1.50 16.85
C GLY A 152 16.36 1.57 16.47
N ASN A 153 15.95 0.98 15.35
CA ASN A 153 14.53 0.85 14.99
C ASN A 153 13.83 -0.26 15.78
N ALA A 154 12.53 -0.11 15.98
CA ALA A 154 11.68 -1.13 16.57
C ALA A 154 11.44 -2.29 15.58
N ILE A 155 11.40 -3.52 16.11
CA ILE A 155 11.12 -4.75 15.35
C ILE A 155 10.00 -5.52 16.06
N TRP A 156 8.98 -5.91 15.32
CA TRP A 156 7.83 -6.70 15.75
C TRP A 156 7.78 -8.02 14.98
N GLN A 157 8.75 -8.88 15.26
CA GLN A 157 8.94 -10.13 14.52
C GLN A 157 7.65 -10.98 14.46
N GLY A 158 7.23 -11.31 13.24
CA GLY A 158 6.04 -12.11 12.95
C GLY A 158 4.71 -11.45 13.31
N LYS A 159 4.69 -10.12 13.51
CA LYS A 159 3.46 -9.39 13.86
C LYS A 159 2.83 -8.72 12.65
N GLY A 160 3.60 -8.29 11.67
CA GLY A 160 3.08 -7.65 10.47
C GLY A 160 2.40 -6.29 10.69
N ILE A 161 2.68 -5.63 11.82
CA ILE A 161 2.01 -4.41 12.30
C ILE A 161 2.70 -3.10 11.95
N ALA A 162 3.84 -3.11 11.26
CA ALA A 162 4.43 -1.88 10.76
C ALA A 162 3.52 -1.28 9.68
N ARG A 163 3.27 0.03 9.75
CA ARG A 163 2.34 0.75 8.85
C ARG A 163 3.01 1.86 8.07
N ALA A 164 3.90 2.63 8.70
CA ALA A 164 4.57 3.71 8.00
C ALA A 164 5.98 4.03 8.54
N LEU A 165 6.78 4.68 7.72
CA LEU A 165 8.14 5.15 7.96
C LEU A 165 8.23 6.62 7.55
N VAL A 166 8.85 7.47 8.38
CA VAL A 166 9.15 8.86 8.00
C VAL A 166 10.53 9.26 8.47
N LEU A 167 11.30 9.91 7.60
CA LEU A 167 12.59 10.50 7.96
C LEU A 167 12.42 11.93 8.45
N THR A 168 13.24 12.31 9.42
CA THR A 168 13.32 13.72 9.85
C THR A 168 13.91 14.60 8.75
N PRO A 169 13.45 15.86 8.60
CA PRO A 169 13.95 16.77 7.56
C PRO A 169 15.46 17.07 7.65
N ASP A 170 16.04 16.98 8.85
CA ASP A 170 17.46 17.23 9.09
C ASP A 170 18.35 16.00 8.92
N SER A 171 17.75 14.82 8.69
CA SER A 171 18.42 13.55 8.44
C SER A 171 19.49 13.66 7.34
N THR A 172 20.61 12.96 7.52
CA THR A 172 21.74 12.96 6.59
C THR A 172 22.28 11.55 6.36
N ALA A 173 23.07 11.37 5.30
CA ALA A 173 23.77 10.10 5.05
C ALA A 173 24.67 9.66 6.22
N GLN A 174 25.15 10.59 7.06
CA GLN A 174 25.98 10.26 8.23
C GLN A 174 25.18 10.07 9.52
N SER A 175 23.94 10.54 9.56
CA SER A 175 23.09 10.51 10.75
C SER A 175 21.64 10.41 10.28
N VAL A 176 21.18 9.17 10.12
CA VAL A 176 19.85 8.87 9.61
C VAL A 176 18.87 8.80 10.78
N THR A 177 17.91 9.71 10.83
CA THR A 177 16.95 9.84 11.92
C THR A 177 15.52 9.88 11.40
N GLY A 178 14.59 9.25 12.13
CA GLY A 178 13.19 9.14 11.72
C GLY A 178 12.33 8.37 12.73
N TYR A 179 11.13 8.00 12.28
CA TYR A 179 10.15 7.27 13.06
C TYR A 179 9.48 6.17 12.24
N THR A 180 9.14 5.06 12.89
CA THR A 180 8.18 4.09 12.36
C THR A 180 6.85 4.19 13.11
N LEU A 181 5.76 3.91 12.41
CA LEU A 181 4.40 3.83 12.93
C LEU A 181 3.94 2.38 12.96
N ASP A 182 3.43 1.93 14.10
CA ASP A 182 2.70 0.65 14.21
C ASP A 182 1.18 0.82 14.02
N GLY A 183 0.49 -0.30 13.77
CA GLY A 183 -0.95 -0.38 13.58
C GLY A 183 -1.80 0.21 14.72
N PHE A 184 -1.28 0.25 15.94
CA PHE A 184 -1.99 0.72 17.13
C PHE A 184 -1.69 2.19 17.46
N GLY A 185 -0.97 2.89 16.58
CA GLY A 185 -0.63 4.30 16.72
C GLY A 185 0.67 4.58 17.47
N GLY A 186 1.43 3.54 17.83
CA GLY A 186 2.76 3.73 18.40
C GLY A 186 3.72 4.35 17.39
N VAL A 187 4.37 5.45 17.77
CA VAL A 187 5.39 6.15 16.99
C VAL A 187 6.76 5.89 17.61
N HIS A 188 7.62 5.20 16.89
CA HIS A 188 8.87 4.64 17.40
C HIS A 188 10.08 5.35 16.77
N PRO A 189 10.85 6.15 17.54
CA PRO A 189 12.04 6.82 17.01
C PRO A 189 13.16 5.83 16.69
N PHE A 190 13.96 6.13 15.67
CA PHE A 190 15.22 5.45 15.39
C PHE A 190 16.34 6.45 15.09
N GLY A 191 17.59 5.96 15.08
CA GLY A 191 18.77 6.72 14.68
C GLY A 191 19.15 7.86 15.62
N GLY A 192 18.59 7.88 16.84
CA GLY A 192 18.75 8.99 17.79
C GLY A 192 17.72 10.11 17.62
N ALA A 193 16.65 9.89 16.85
CA ALA A 193 15.51 10.79 16.80
C ALA A 193 14.91 10.99 18.20
N ARG A 194 14.41 12.21 18.47
CA ARG A 194 13.84 12.55 19.78
C ARG A 194 12.50 11.84 19.96
N PRO A 195 12.15 11.32 21.14
CA PRO A 195 10.82 10.75 21.37
C PRO A 195 9.71 11.76 21.11
N VAL A 196 8.59 11.29 20.53
CA VAL A 196 7.37 12.09 20.39
C VAL A 196 6.49 11.97 21.64
N VAL A 197 5.63 12.97 21.87
CA VAL A 197 4.66 12.97 22.97
C VAL A 197 3.26 13.17 22.43
N GLY A 198 2.24 12.62 23.10
CA GLY A 198 0.84 12.85 22.73
C GLY A 198 0.38 12.24 21.41
N ALA A 199 1.06 11.19 20.92
CA ALA A 199 0.54 10.40 19.80
C ALA A 199 -0.75 9.67 20.19
N ALA A 200 -1.69 9.60 19.25
CA ALA A 200 -2.92 8.83 19.43
C ALA A 200 -2.62 7.32 19.48
N HIS A 201 -3.39 6.59 20.27
CA HIS A 201 -3.29 5.14 20.41
C HIS A 201 -4.67 4.51 20.31
N TRP A 202 -4.72 3.31 19.73
CA TRP A 202 -5.94 2.55 19.49
C TRP A 202 -5.82 1.12 20.01
N SER A 203 -6.96 0.49 20.31
CA SER A 203 -7.04 -0.93 20.68
C SER A 203 -6.81 -1.87 19.50
N ASP A 204 -7.07 -1.37 18.30
CA ASP A 204 -7.12 -2.13 17.06
C ASP A 204 -6.09 -1.59 16.05
N ASP A 205 -5.79 -2.38 15.04
CA ASP A 205 -4.84 -2.05 13.98
C ASP A 205 -5.46 -1.11 12.94
N VAL A 206 -5.40 0.18 13.24
CA VAL A 206 -6.14 1.24 12.52
C VAL A 206 -5.27 2.34 11.99
N ALA A 207 -4.00 2.44 12.41
CA ALA A 207 -3.09 3.45 11.92
C ALA A 207 -2.74 3.19 10.44
N ARG A 208 -2.64 4.25 9.64
CA ARG A 208 -2.41 4.18 8.18
C ARG A 208 -1.24 5.01 7.69
N GLY A 209 -0.88 6.09 8.40
CA GLY A 209 0.28 6.88 8.00
C GLY A 209 0.75 7.86 9.07
N ILE A 210 1.97 8.36 8.90
CA ILE A 210 2.60 9.38 9.73
C ILE A 210 3.26 10.43 8.84
N VAL A 211 3.10 11.70 9.20
CA VAL A 211 3.86 12.81 8.60
C VAL A 211 4.46 13.69 9.67
N LEU A 212 5.65 14.22 9.41
CA LEU A 212 6.25 15.29 10.21
C LEU A 212 5.89 16.65 9.60
N THR A 213 5.77 17.66 10.44
CA THR A 213 5.55 19.05 10.00
C THR A 213 6.51 19.98 10.69
N ASP A 214 6.80 21.12 10.06
CA ASP A 214 7.63 22.15 10.67
C ASP A 214 6.93 22.73 11.90
N GLY A 215 7.64 22.67 13.03
CA GLY A 215 7.09 23.09 14.31
C GLY A 215 7.26 24.56 14.61
N LEU A 216 6.26 25.14 15.28
CA LEU A 216 6.40 26.45 15.90
C LEU A 216 7.47 26.35 17.00
N ASN A 217 8.59 27.06 16.80
CA ASN A 217 9.71 27.21 17.74
C ASN A 217 10.65 26.00 17.92
N GLY A 218 10.53 24.92 17.14
CA GLY A 218 11.51 23.81 17.12
C GLY A 218 11.76 23.08 18.46
N LEU A 219 10.91 23.32 19.47
CA LEU A 219 11.06 22.79 20.82
C LEU A 219 10.63 21.32 20.92
N PHE A 220 9.66 20.91 20.10
CA PHE A 220 9.14 19.54 20.04
C PHE A 220 9.16 19.02 18.61
N VAL A 221 9.37 17.70 18.47
CA VAL A 221 9.02 17.00 17.23
C VAL A 221 7.51 17.01 17.13
N GLN A 222 6.97 17.28 15.95
CA GLN A 222 5.54 17.34 15.74
C GLN A 222 5.12 16.83 14.38
N GLY A 223 3.86 16.47 14.28
CA GLY A 223 3.29 15.89 13.07
C GLY A 223 1.90 15.35 13.31
N TYR A 224 1.47 14.49 12.40
CA TYR A 224 0.14 13.90 12.41
C TYR A 224 0.20 12.41 12.10
N THR A 225 -0.65 11.63 12.76
CA THR A 225 -0.97 10.26 12.34
C THR A 225 -2.36 10.21 11.72
N LEU A 226 -2.52 9.31 10.74
CA LEU A 226 -3.77 8.99 10.06
C LEU A 226 -4.31 7.66 10.59
N ASP A 227 -5.61 7.62 10.85
CA ASP A 227 -6.35 6.36 11.04
C ASP A 227 -7.16 5.96 9.80
N TYR A 228 -7.54 4.69 9.74
CA TYR A 228 -8.34 4.05 8.69
C TYR A 228 -9.64 4.76 8.33
N SER A 229 -10.25 5.47 9.29
CA SER A 229 -11.50 6.21 9.10
C SER A 229 -11.29 7.64 8.55
N GLY A 230 -10.05 8.02 8.24
CA GLY A 230 -9.70 9.37 7.80
C GLY A 230 -9.43 10.34 8.96
N GLY A 231 -9.36 9.84 10.20
CA GLY A 231 -9.03 10.65 11.35
C GLY A 231 -7.57 11.11 11.32
N ILE A 232 -7.37 12.42 11.45
CA ILE A 232 -6.04 13.04 11.56
C ILE A 232 -5.81 13.43 13.01
N HIS A 233 -4.71 12.96 13.58
CA HIS A 233 -4.39 13.07 15.01
C HIS A 233 -3.05 13.77 15.20
N PRO A 234 -3.01 14.99 15.77
CA PRO A 234 -1.77 15.68 16.03
C PRO A 234 -0.97 14.99 17.14
N PHE A 235 0.35 15.05 17.05
CA PHE A 235 1.25 14.72 18.15
C PHE A 235 2.31 15.82 18.34
N GLY A 236 2.94 15.81 19.51
CA GLY A 236 3.96 16.79 19.88
C GLY A 236 3.38 18.20 19.99
N GLY A 237 3.97 19.14 19.27
CA GLY A 237 3.53 20.54 19.19
C GLY A 237 2.51 20.83 18.08
N ALA A 238 2.05 19.83 17.34
CA ALA A 238 1.20 20.04 16.17
C ALA A 238 -0.16 20.62 16.57
N PRO A 239 -0.64 21.70 15.92
CA PRO A 239 -1.97 22.23 16.18
C PRO A 239 -3.04 21.26 15.67
N ALA A 240 -4.23 21.31 16.27
CA ALA A 240 -5.39 20.63 15.68
C ALA A 240 -5.71 21.22 14.29
N VAL A 241 -6.01 20.37 13.32
CA VAL A 241 -6.34 20.75 11.94
C VAL A 241 -7.76 20.35 11.59
N GLN A 242 -8.34 21.04 10.62
CA GLN A 242 -9.61 20.61 10.03
C GLN A 242 -9.38 19.33 9.22
N ARG A 243 -10.21 18.32 9.51
CA ARG A 243 -10.31 17.07 8.73
C ARG A 243 -11.20 17.34 7.52
N SER A 244 -10.86 16.76 6.37
CA SER A 244 -11.60 16.96 5.13
C SER A 244 -12.29 15.72 4.58
N ALA A 245 -11.94 14.54 5.11
CA ALA A 245 -12.65 13.31 4.85
C ALA A 245 -12.78 12.51 6.14
N LEU A 246 -13.95 11.93 6.34
CA LEU A 246 -14.26 11.08 7.48
C LEU A 246 -15.18 9.97 6.97
N TRP A 247 -14.76 8.73 7.16
CA TRP A 247 -15.52 7.54 6.86
C TRP A 247 -15.75 6.77 8.17
N PRO A 248 -16.74 7.17 8.98
CA PRO A 248 -16.92 6.61 10.31
C PRO A 248 -17.05 5.08 10.28
N ASN A 249 -16.14 4.40 10.98
CA ASN A 249 -16.07 2.92 11.08
C ASN A 249 -15.88 2.20 9.73
N GLN A 250 -15.40 2.90 8.71
CA GLN A 250 -14.99 2.29 7.45
C GLN A 250 -13.49 2.44 7.35
N ASP A 251 -12.82 1.35 7.03
CA ASP A 251 -11.43 1.41 6.60
C ASP A 251 -11.49 2.01 5.20
N MET A 252 -11.00 3.22 4.99
CA MET A 252 -11.10 3.90 3.70
C MET A 252 -9.87 4.75 3.41
N ALA A 253 -9.25 5.33 4.43
CA ALA A 253 -8.02 6.09 4.26
C ALA A 253 -6.83 5.15 4.08
N ASP A 254 -6.00 5.41 3.07
CA ASP A 254 -4.79 4.61 2.81
C ASP A 254 -3.51 5.30 3.27
N SER A 255 -3.27 6.54 2.83
CA SER A 255 -2.03 7.26 3.12
C SER A 255 -2.28 8.76 3.25
N LEU A 256 -1.33 9.46 3.89
CA LEU A 256 -1.33 10.92 3.97
C LEU A 256 0.02 11.50 3.58
N VAL A 257 -0.01 12.69 3.00
CA VAL A 257 1.17 13.49 2.64
C VAL A 257 1.01 14.88 3.23
N ALA A 258 2.07 15.44 3.80
CA ALA A 258 2.10 16.84 4.23
C ALA A 258 2.40 17.77 3.04
N TRP A 259 1.78 18.94 2.99
CA TRP A 259 2.08 19.96 2.00
C TRP A 259 3.41 20.64 2.34
N THR A 260 4.40 20.48 1.45
CA THR A 260 5.77 20.95 1.67
C THR A 260 5.85 22.45 1.93
N GLU A 261 5.03 23.24 1.23
CA GLU A 261 4.99 24.71 1.33
C GLU A 261 3.82 25.21 2.19
N ALA A 262 3.32 24.37 3.12
CA ALA A 262 2.30 24.80 4.05
C ALA A 262 2.75 26.05 4.82
N PRO A 263 1.90 27.10 4.95
CA PRO A 263 2.28 28.32 5.64
C PRO A 263 2.73 28.04 7.09
N PRO A 264 3.78 28.71 7.58
CA PRO A 264 4.25 28.53 8.95
C PRO A 264 3.12 28.68 9.99
N GLY A 265 2.98 27.69 10.87
CA GLY A 265 1.92 27.65 11.88
C GLY A 265 0.52 27.27 11.35
N SER A 266 0.37 27.03 10.05
CA SER A 266 -0.85 26.54 9.42
C SER A 266 -0.52 25.28 8.60
N PRO A 267 -0.25 24.14 9.24
CA PRO A 267 0.06 22.90 8.53
C PRO A 267 -1.15 22.39 7.74
N GLY A 268 -0.86 21.61 6.70
CA GLY A 268 -1.86 21.00 5.84
C GLY A 268 -1.25 19.90 4.99
N GLY A 269 -2.08 19.20 4.23
CA GLY A 269 -1.65 18.19 3.28
C GLY A 269 -2.83 17.48 2.62
N TRP A 270 -2.62 16.26 2.15
CA TRP A 270 -3.68 15.47 1.53
C TRP A 270 -3.73 14.05 2.10
N VAL A 271 -4.94 13.48 2.12
CA VAL A 271 -5.21 12.07 2.40
C VAL A 271 -5.72 11.42 1.13
N LEU A 272 -5.25 10.20 0.85
CA LEU A 272 -5.77 9.34 -0.20
C LEU A 272 -6.76 8.35 0.40
N ASP A 273 -7.87 8.14 -0.30
CA ASP A 273 -8.77 7.01 -0.04
C ASP A 273 -8.57 5.87 -1.03
N ARG A 274 -9.12 4.70 -0.68
CA ARG A 274 -9.01 3.45 -1.46
C ARG A 274 -9.61 3.50 -2.86
N HIS A 275 -10.51 4.44 -3.11
CA HIS A 275 -11.11 4.67 -4.42
C HIS A 275 -10.29 5.66 -5.26
N GLY A 276 -9.20 6.20 -4.74
CA GLY A 276 -8.34 7.15 -5.43
C GLY A 276 -8.68 8.61 -5.21
N ASP A 277 -9.69 8.96 -4.41
CA ASP A 277 -9.97 10.36 -4.09
C ASP A 277 -8.85 10.95 -3.23
N VAL A 278 -8.49 12.21 -3.51
CA VAL A 278 -7.52 12.97 -2.72
C VAL A 278 -8.23 14.10 -1.96
N ARG A 279 -8.05 14.13 -0.65
CA ARG A 279 -8.79 15.01 0.29
C ARG A 279 -7.82 15.89 1.07
N ALA A 280 -7.92 17.21 0.90
CA ALA A 280 -6.98 18.17 1.50
C ALA A 280 -7.28 18.44 2.97
N TRP A 281 -6.34 18.28 3.89
CA TRP A 281 -6.52 18.59 5.31
C TRP A 281 -5.74 19.83 5.73
N GLY A 282 -6.14 20.43 6.86
CA GLY A 282 -5.49 21.64 7.38
C GLY A 282 -5.57 22.81 6.38
N SER A 283 -4.43 23.44 6.11
CA SER A 283 -4.32 24.60 5.20
C SER A 283 -4.19 24.25 3.72
N ALA A 284 -4.07 22.96 3.37
CA ALA A 284 -3.78 22.57 2.00
C ALA A 284 -4.95 22.88 1.06
N PRO A 285 -4.64 23.27 -0.19
CA PRO A 285 -5.67 23.49 -1.20
C PRO A 285 -6.30 22.17 -1.65
N ALA A 286 -7.58 22.22 -2.01
CA ALA A 286 -8.24 21.07 -2.64
C ALA A 286 -7.61 20.79 -4.01
N LEU A 287 -7.22 19.54 -4.26
CA LEU A 287 -6.68 19.07 -5.53
C LEU A 287 -7.49 17.87 -6.01
N ALA A 288 -7.63 17.71 -7.32
CA ALA A 288 -8.32 16.58 -7.94
C ALA A 288 -7.30 15.62 -8.57
N PRO A 289 -7.40 14.31 -8.32
CA PRO A 289 -6.61 13.31 -9.03
C PRO A 289 -7.07 13.21 -10.49
N SER A 290 -6.16 12.84 -11.41
CA SER A 290 -6.52 12.60 -12.81
C SER A 290 -7.33 11.32 -13.03
N GLN A 291 -7.31 10.41 -12.05
CA GLN A 291 -7.98 9.12 -12.08
C GLN A 291 -8.53 8.78 -10.70
N THR A 292 -9.73 8.18 -10.69
CA THR A 292 -10.36 7.57 -9.51
C THR A 292 -11.03 6.27 -9.95
N TRP A 293 -11.31 5.39 -9.00
CA TRP A 293 -12.01 4.12 -9.22
C TRP A 293 -13.15 3.98 -8.21
N PRO A 294 -14.28 4.69 -8.42
CA PRO A 294 -15.41 4.59 -7.53
C PRO A 294 -15.87 3.13 -7.34
N GLY A 295 -15.93 2.68 -6.09
CA GLY A 295 -16.34 1.32 -5.74
C GLY A 295 -15.26 0.25 -5.89
N TRP A 296 -14.03 0.60 -6.30
CA TRP A 296 -12.89 -0.31 -6.36
C TRP A 296 -11.85 0.08 -5.34
N ASP A 297 -11.52 -0.85 -4.46
CA ASP A 297 -10.41 -0.71 -3.55
C ASP A 297 -9.12 -1.08 -4.28
N ILE A 298 -8.48 -0.08 -4.89
CA ILE A 298 -7.29 -0.25 -5.75
C ILE A 298 -6.27 0.88 -5.63
N ALA A 299 -6.59 2.01 -5.00
CA ALA A 299 -5.58 3.01 -4.70
C ALA A 299 -4.65 2.48 -3.60
N ARG A 300 -3.34 2.68 -3.75
CA ARG A 300 -2.32 2.06 -2.87
C ARG A 300 -1.32 3.05 -2.31
N GLY A 301 -1.18 4.25 -2.89
CA GLY A 301 -0.22 5.21 -2.34
C GLY A 301 -0.43 6.62 -2.85
N LEU A 302 -0.03 7.57 -2.01
CA LEU A 302 0.03 8.99 -2.33
C LEU A 302 1.43 9.49 -2.03
N ALA A 303 2.08 10.14 -2.99
CA ALA A 303 3.36 10.79 -2.75
C ALA A 303 3.48 12.12 -3.46
N GLY A 304 4.00 13.09 -2.73
CA GLY A 304 4.49 14.37 -3.21
C GLY A 304 6.02 14.40 -3.27
N ALA A 305 6.60 15.41 -3.94
CA ALA A 305 8.04 15.67 -3.86
C ALA A 305 8.56 15.66 -2.40
N GLY A 306 9.58 14.82 -2.14
CA GLY A 306 10.17 14.64 -0.81
C GLY A 306 9.34 13.83 0.19
N SER A 307 8.28 13.17 -0.26
CA SER A 307 7.45 12.30 0.56
C SER A 307 7.21 10.95 -0.12
N GLY A 308 6.75 9.99 0.67
CA GLY A 308 6.30 8.69 0.22
C GLY A 308 5.05 8.31 0.99
N GLY A 309 4.31 7.36 0.43
CA GLY A 309 3.12 6.81 1.04
C GLY A 309 2.79 5.48 0.40
N GLY A 310 2.26 4.56 1.19
CA GLY A 310 1.89 3.24 0.71
C GLY A 310 0.86 2.58 1.61
N SER A 311 0.16 1.63 1.05
CA SER A 311 -0.75 0.71 1.73
C SER A 311 -0.74 -0.62 1.00
N THR A 312 -1.21 -1.66 1.68
CA THR A 312 -1.39 -2.98 1.07
C THR A 312 -2.87 -3.31 0.94
N GLU A 313 -3.18 -4.36 0.18
CA GLU A 313 -4.50 -4.97 0.24
C GLU A 313 -4.85 -5.42 1.68
N ARG A 314 -6.15 -5.56 1.95
CA ARG A 314 -6.62 -6.08 3.24
C ARG A 314 -6.65 -7.60 3.22
N THR A 315 -6.33 -8.21 4.36
CA THR A 315 -6.56 -9.64 4.54
C THR A 315 -8.05 -9.98 4.49
N ILE A 316 -8.90 -9.16 5.10
CA ILE A 316 -10.37 -9.30 5.00
C ILE A 316 -10.90 -8.13 4.20
N LEU A 317 -11.55 -8.45 3.09
CA LEU A 317 -12.04 -7.48 2.12
C LEU A 317 -13.39 -6.92 2.56
N GLU A 318 -13.66 -5.68 2.19
CA GLU A 318 -15.00 -5.14 2.32
C GLU A 318 -16.01 -5.93 1.51
N ALA A 319 -17.26 -5.87 1.94
CA ALA A 319 -18.35 -6.53 1.27
C ALA A 319 -18.53 -6.00 -0.15
N GLN A 320 -18.14 -6.77 -1.16
CA GLN A 320 -18.24 -6.36 -2.56
C GLN A 320 -18.77 -7.51 -3.44
N PRO A 321 -20.09 -7.73 -3.50
CA PRO A 321 -20.66 -8.63 -4.49
C PRO A 321 -20.69 -7.90 -5.84
N ILE A 322 -19.70 -8.15 -6.69
CA ILE A 322 -19.73 -7.70 -8.09
C ILE A 322 -20.57 -8.72 -8.86
N SER A 323 -21.47 -8.27 -9.73
CA SER A 323 -22.31 -9.15 -10.56
C SER A 323 -22.43 -8.61 -11.96
N ASP A 324 -22.52 -9.52 -12.92
CA ASP A 324 -22.63 -9.21 -14.33
C ASP A 324 -23.60 -10.18 -15.03
N GLY A 325 -23.52 -10.26 -16.36
CA GLY A 325 -24.31 -11.19 -17.15
C GLY A 325 -23.94 -12.65 -16.94
N TRP A 326 -22.70 -12.94 -16.52
CA TRP A 326 -22.25 -14.30 -16.25
C TRP A 326 -22.70 -14.79 -14.87
N GLY A 327 -22.59 -13.98 -13.82
CA GLY A 327 -22.90 -14.43 -12.46
C GLY A 327 -22.68 -13.38 -11.38
N THR A 328 -22.38 -13.84 -10.17
CA THR A 328 -21.92 -13.00 -9.05
C THR A 328 -20.55 -13.50 -8.64
N TYR A 329 -19.59 -12.58 -8.59
CA TYR A 329 -18.25 -12.84 -8.10
C TYR A 329 -18.25 -12.88 -6.57
N TYR A 330 -17.61 -13.91 -6.01
CA TYR A 330 -17.49 -14.13 -4.58
C TYR A 330 -16.03 -14.38 -4.20
N ASN A 331 -15.45 -13.40 -3.50
CA ASN A 331 -14.13 -13.55 -2.89
C ASN A 331 -14.26 -14.20 -1.50
N GLN A 332 -13.48 -15.23 -1.20
CA GLN A 332 -13.50 -15.96 0.08
C GLN A 332 -13.11 -15.07 1.28
N ARG A 333 -12.40 -13.97 1.03
CA ARG A 333 -11.95 -12.99 2.04
C ARG A 333 -12.98 -11.90 2.34
N ASP A 334 -14.14 -11.88 1.67
CA ASP A 334 -15.20 -10.88 1.90
C ASP A 334 -15.77 -10.97 3.32
N ALA A 335 -15.81 -9.83 4.02
CA ALA A 335 -16.19 -9.71 5.42
C ALA A 335 -17.56 -10.32 5.78
N ARG A 336 -18.48 -10.48 4.82
CA ARG A 336 -19.80 -11.08 5.07
C ARG A 336 -19.74 -12.56 5.43
N TRP A 337 -18.71 -13.27 4.98
CA TRP A 337 -18.57 -14.72 5.20
C TRP A 337 -17.16 -15.16 5.55
N ALA A 338 -16.16 -14.30 5.41
CA ALA A 338 -14.77 -14.60 5.69
C ALA A 338 -14.59 -15.35 7.00
N SER A 339 -15.24 -14.91 8.08
CA SER A 339 -15.14 -15.49 9.43
C SER A 339 -16.06 -16.70 9.68
N SER A 340 -16.93 -17.07 8.75
CA SER A 340 -17.83 -18.22 8.90
C SER A 340 -17.03 -19.52 8.90
N SER A 341 -17.35 -20.45 9.79
CA SER A 341 -16.73 -21.78 9.82
C SER A 341 -17.12 -22.61 8.60
N VAL A 342 -16.18 -23.36 8.04
CA VAL A 342 -16.43 -24.30 6.94
C VAL A 342 -16.92 -25.63 7.50
N GLY A 343 -18.21 -25.89 7.41
CA GLY A 343 -18.86 -27.06 7.98
C GLY A 343 -18.59 -27.17 9.48
N ALA A 344 -18.12 -28.35 9.91
CA ALA A 344 -17.69 -28.58 11.29
C ALA A 344 -16.20 -28.29 11.53
N ALA A 345 -15.46 -27.79 10.53
CA ALA A 345 -14.04 -27.52 10.66
C ALA A 345 -13.77 -26.29 11.54
N THR A 346 -12.59 -26.25 12.16
CA THR A 346 -12.13 -25.11 12.95
C THR A 346 -11.63 -23.93 12.11
N TYR A 347 -11.61 -24.08 10.78
CA TYR A 347 -11.07 -23.09 9.86
C TYR A 347 -12.19 -22.26 9.22
N PRO A 348 -12.00 -20.94 9.10
CA PRO A 348 -12.97 -20.03 8.50
C PRO A 348 -12.87 -20.01 6.96
N VAL A 349 -13.92 -19.52 6.29
CA VAL A 349 -14.00 -19.44 4.81
C VAL A 349 -12.80 -18.69 4.22
N TRP A 350 -12.35 -17.60 4.82
CA TRP A 350 -11.22 -16.84 4.26
C TRP A 350 -9.94 -17.68 4.16
N GLN A 351 -9.77 -18.67 5.05
CA GLN A 351 -8.53 -19.45 5.14
C GLN A 351 -8.52 -20.67 4.20
N ILE A 352 -9.67 -21.32 3.98
CA ILE A 352 -9.75 -22.59 3.24
C ILE A 352 -10.91 -22.65 2.22
N GLY A 353 -11.51 -21.52 1.87
CA GLY A 353 -12.80 -21.45 1.17
C GLY A 353 -12.74 -21.24 -0.34
N CYS A 354 -11.63 -21.55 -1.02
CA CYS A 354 -11.52 -21.34 -2.48
C CYS A 354 -12.61 -22.12 -3.24
N LEU A 355 -12.62 -23.45 -3.15
CA LEU A 355 -13.57 -24.30 -3.87
C LEU A 355 -15.04 -24.05 -3.50
N LEU A 356 -15.35 -23.71 -2.24
CA LEU A 356 -16.73 -23.41 -1.85
C LEU A 356 -17.17 -22.03 -2.37
N SER A 357 -16.25 -21.08 -2.51
CA SER A 357 -16.53 -19.77 -3.11
C SER A 357 -16.71 -19.90 -4.62
N ASP A 358 -15.87 -20.69 -5.29
CA ASP A 358 -16.05 -21.09 -6.69
C ASP A 358 -17.42 -21.74 -6.93
N LEU A 359 -17.79 -22.69 -6.07
CA LEU A 359 -19.09 -23.34 -6.15
C LEU A 359 -20.24 -22.30 -6.02
N ALA A 360 -20.13 -21.33 -5.10
CA ALA A 360 -21.12 -20.26 -4.99
C ALA A 360 -21.22 -19.41 -6.28
N MET A 361 -20.09 -19.13 -6.94
CA MET A 361 -20.07 -18.41 -8.23
C MET A 361 -20.79 -19.22 -9.31
N VAL A 362 -20.55 -20.54 -9.39
CA VAL A 362 -21.25 -21.47 -10.29
C VAL A 362 -22.75 -21.52 -10.01
N TYR A 363 -23.17 -21.57 -8.73
CA TYR A 363 -24.60 -21.49 -8.38
C TYR A 363 -25.22 -20.17 -8.87
N SER A 364 -24.52 -19.04 -8.69
CA SER A 364 -25.00 -17.74 -9.17
C SER A 364 -25.13 -17.70 -10.70
N HIS A 365 -24.18 -18.29 -11.43
CA HIS A 365 -24.22 -18.43 -12.89
C HIS A 365 -25.51 -19.13 -13.37
N PHE A 366 -25.92 -20.20 -12.68
CA PHE A 366 -27.16 -20.91 -12.97
C PHE A 366 -28.42 -20.24 -12.37
N GLY A 367 -28.31 -19.01 -11.87
CA GLY A 367 -29.43 -18.19 -11.38
C GLY A 367 -29.76 -18.35 -9.89
N PHE A 368 -29.03 -19.18 -9.14
CA PHE A 368 -29.23 -19.38 -7.71
C PHE A 368 -28.51 -18.30 -6.87
N ARG A 369 -28.86 -17.03 -7.09
CA ARG A 369 -28.16 -15.87 -6.49
C ARG A 369 -28.27 -15.75 -4.97
N SER A 370 -29.14 -16.53 -4.32
CA SER A 370 -29.20 -16.60 -2.85
C SER A 370 -28.13 -17.51 -2.24
N VAL A 371 -27.43 -18.30 -3.06
CA VAL A 371 -26.34 -19.16 -2.61
C VAL A 371 -25.05 -18.32 -2.56
N SER A 372 -24.49 -18.23 -1.37
CA SER A 372 -23.24 -17.53 -1.06
C SER A 372 -22.23 -18.47 -0.41
N PRO A 373 -20.94 -18.07 -0.31
CA PRO A 373 -19.94 -18.86 0.41
C PRO A 373 -20.37 -19.22 1.84
N ALA A 374 -21.00 -18.30 2.58
CA ALA A 374 -21.54 -18.59 3.91
C ALA A 374 -22.63 -19.66 3.90
N THR A 375 -23.56 -19.62 2.94
CA THR A 375 -24.64 -20.62 2.89
C THR A 375 -24.10 -22.01 2.55
N ILE A 376 -23.10 -22.10 1.67
CA ILE A 376 -22.42 -23.37 1.35
C ILE A 376 -21.64 -23.86 2.57
N ALA A 377 -20.86 -22.98 3.21
CA ALA A 377 -20.08 -23.31 4.41
C ALA A 377 -20.95 -23.84 5.57
N ALA A 378 -22.21 -23.43 5.67
CA ALA A 378 -23.14 -23.91 6.70
C ALA A 378 -23.59 -25.37 6.52
N HIS A 379 -23.42 -25.98 5.34
CA HIS A 379 -23.75 -27.38 5.08
C HIS A 379 -22.70 -28.33 5.68
N THR A 380 -22.80 -28.61 6.98
CA THR A 380 -21.83 -29.48 7.68
C THR A 380 -21.66 -30.86 7.04
N GLU A 381 -22.70 -31.38 6.40
CA GLU A 381 -22.72 -32.67 5.71
C GLU A 381 -22.00 -32.66 4.35
N TRP A 382 -21.59 -31.49 3.87
CA TRP A 382 -20.85 -31.33 2.62
C TRP A 382 -19.33 -31.36 2.81
N PHE A 383 -18.84 -31.36 4.05
CA PHE A 383 -17.41 -31.27 4.36
C PHE A 383 -16.95 -32.39 5.28
N ASN A 384 -15.68 -32.78 5.15
CA ASN A 384 -15.02 -33.60 6.16
C ASN A 384 -14.57 -32.75 7.36
N GLY A 385 -13.99 -33.40 8.38
CA GLY A 385 -13.52 -32.72 9.60
C GLY A 385 -12.42 -31.67 9.40
N ASN A 386 -11.76 -31.65 8.24
CA ASN A 386 -10.73 -30.67 7.87
C ASN A 386 -11.29 -29.56 6.97
N GLY A 387 -12.58 -29.58 6.63
CA GLY A 387 -13.23 -28.59 5.77
C GLY A 387 -13.07 -28.88 4.27
N ALA A 388 -12.57 -30.04 3.86
CA ALA A 388 -12.55 -30.41 2.44
C ALA A 388 -13.96 -30.82 1.99
N ILE A 389 -14.40 -30.29 0.85
CA ILE A 389 -15.73 -30.56 0.29
C ILE A 389 -15.82 -31.97 -0.28
N PHE A 390 -16.96 -32.63 -0.12
CA PHE A 390 -17.24 -33.93 -0.73
C PHE A 390 -17.77 -33.78 -2.15
N ASN A 391 -17.42 -34.72 -3.04
CA ASN A 391 -17.94 -34.75 -4.42
C ASN A 391 -19.48 -34.80 -4.48
N SER A 392 -20.15 -35.33 -3.45
CA SER A 392 -21.62 -35.32 -3.36
C SER A 392 -22.23 -33.93 -3.26
N ALA A 393 -21.47 -32.94 -2.78
CA ALA A 393 -21.88 -31.54 -2.63
C ALA A 393 -21.70 -30.72 -3.92
N LEU A 394 -20.87 -31.19 -4.86
CA LEU A 394 -20.63 -30.56 -6.15
C LEU A 394 -21.79 -30.82 -7.12
N LYS A 395 -23.03 -30.56 -6.71
CA LYS A 395 -24.25 -30.78 -7.51
C LYS A 395 -25.10 -29.52 -7.50
N VAL A 396 -25.23 -28.88 -8.65
CA VAL A 396 -26.13 -27.73 -8.82
C VAL A 396 -27.49 -28.24 -9.30
N PRO A 397 -28.63 -27.81 -8.71
CA PRO A 397 -29.95 -28.27 -9.12
C PRO A 397 -30.21 -28.06 -10.62
N GLY A 398 -30.60 -29.12 -11.33
CA GLY A 398 -30.86 -29.08 -12.77
C GLY A 398 -29.63 -29.29 -13.66
N HIS A 399 -28.44 -29.41 -13.09
CA HIS A 399 -27.17 -29.55 -13.81
C HIS A 399 -26.40 -30.80 -13.39
N THR A 400 -25.53 -31.27 -14.28
CA THR A 400 -24.64 -32.42 -14.04
C THR A 400 -23.22 -31.94 -13.80
N SER A 401 -22.58 -32.41 -12.74
CA SER A 401 -21.15 -32.20 -12.52
C SER A 401 -20.32 -33.35 -13.07
N VAL A 402 -19.24 -33.01 -13.77
CA VAL A 402 -18.26 -33.95 -14.30
C VAL A 402 -16.90 -33.59 -13.73
N ILE A 403 -16.35 -34.47 -12.90
CA ILE A 403 -15.05 -34.31 -12.26
C ILE A 403 -14.02 -35.14 -13.02
N VAL A 404 -12.91 -34.51 -13.41
CA VAL A 404 -11.82 -35.14 -14.13
C VAL A 404 -10.50 -34.86 -13.43
N GLU A 405 -9.84 -35.93 -12.98
CA GLU A 405 -8.46 -35.87 -12.49
C GLU A 405 -7.49 -35.75 -13.69
N ASN A 406 -6.44 -34.95 -13.53
CA ASN A 406 -5.43 -34.67 -14.55
C ASN A 406 -6.05 -34.33 -15.93
N PRO A 407 -6.94 -33.33 -16.00
CA PRO A 407 -7.65 -32.99 -17.22
C PRO A 407 -6.69 -32.50 -18.31
N GLY A 408 -6.92 -32.93 -19.55
CA GLY A 408 -6.24 -32.35 -20.71
C GLY A 408 -6.76 -30.94 -21.00
N LEU A 409 -5.88 -30.01 -21.39
CA LEU A 409 -6.28 -28.63 -21.73
C LEU A 409 -7.39 -28.58 -22.80
N ALA A 410 -7.34 -29.46 -23.79
CA ALA A 410 -8.36 -29.56 -24.83
C ALA A 410 -9.75 -29.95 -24.29
N TRP A 411 -9.80 -30.76 -23.22
CA TRP A 411 -11.06 -31.10 -22.56
C TRP A 411 -11.64 -29.88 -21.84
N ILE A 412 -10.80 -29.15 -21.07
CA ILE A 412 -11.21 -27.92 -20.40
C ILE A 412 -11.74 -26.91 -21.43
N GLN A 413 -10.98 -26.70 -22.50
CA GLN A 413 -11.36 -25.80 -23.59
C GLN A 413 -12.69 -26.19 -24.22
N ALA A 414 -12.95 -27.48 -24.45
CA ALA A 414 -14.22 -27.95 -24.98
C ALA A 414 -15.41 -27.64 -24.06
N GLN A 415 -15.25 -27.81 -22.74
CA GLN A 415 -16.30 -27.49 -21.77
C GLN A 415 -16.59 -25.98 -21.71
N VAL A 416 -15.53 -25.18 -21.57
CA VAL A 416 -15.66 -23.72 -21.51
C VAL A 416 -16.23 -23.16 -22.83
N SER A 417 -15.83 -23.72 -23.99
CA SER A 417 -16.39 -23.32 -25.30
C SER A 417 -17.87 -23.65 -25.46
N ALA A 418 -18.36 -24.67 -24.75
CA ALA A 418 -19.77 -25.03 -24.73
C ALA A 418 -20.61 -24.12 -23.79
N GLY A 419 -19.95 -23.18 -23.09
CA GLY A 419 -20.59 -22.30 -22.12
C GLY A 419 -20.75 -22.92 -20.73
N HIS A 420 -20.10 -24.06 -20.46
CA HIS A 420 -20.11 -24.68 -19.14
C HIS A 420 -19.09 -23.96 -18.23
N PRO A 421 -19.48 -23.54 -17.02
CA PRO A 421 -18.51 -23.09 -16.04
C PRO A 421 -17.62 -24.27 -15.62
N VAL A 422 -16.32 -24.03 -15.50
CA VAL A 422 -15.34 -25.05 -15.10
C VAL A 422 -14.51 -24.57 -13.93
N VAL A 423 -14.56 -25.27 -12.80
CA VAL A 423 -13.67 -25.01 -11.66
C VAL A 423 -12.43 -25.86 -11.81
N VAL A 424 -11.24 -25.27 -11.67
CA VAL A 424 -9.96 -26.00 -11.77
C VAL A 424 -9.19 -25.94 -10.46
N GLY A 425 -8.71 -27.11 -10.01
CA GLY A 425 -7.84 -27.26 -8.84
C GLY A 425 -6.38 -27.33 -9.25
N MET A 426 -5.53 -26.54 -8.61
CA MET A 426 -4.10 -26.44 -8.91
C MET A 426 -3.25 -26.67 -7.66
N ASN A 427 -2.09 -27.31 -7.85
CA ASN A 427 -1.06 -27.36 -6.81
C ASN A 427 -0.24 -26.07 -6.86
N LEU A 428 -0.17 -25.33 -5.76
CA LEU A 428 0.64 -24.12 -5.70
C LEU A 428 2.13 -24.45 -5.48
N PRO A 429 3.07 -23.62 -5.95
CA PRO A 429 4.50 -23.79 -5.69
C PRO A 429 4.86 -23.86 -4.19
N THR A 430 4.03 -23.28 -3.33
CA THR A 430 4.15 -23.29 -1.87
C THR A 430 3.78 -24.63 -1.23
N GLY A 431 3.24 -25.59 -1.99
CA GLY A 431 2.82 -26.91 -1.51
C GLY A 431 1.37 -26.98 -1.01
N SER A 432 0.59 -25.90 -1.15
CA SER A 432 -0.87 -25.89 -0.92
C SER A 432 -1.65 -26.13 -2.21
N THR A 433 -2.99 -26.11 -2.13
CA THR A 433 -3.87 -26.15 -3.31
C THR A 433 -4.67 -24.86 -3.41
N HIS A 434 -5.11 -24.55 -4.63
CA HIS A 434 -6.01 -23.43 -4.90
C HIS A 434 -7.00 -23.80 -6.00
N PHE A 435 -8.20 -23.24 -5.91
CA PHE A 435 -9.25 -23.43 -6.90
C PHE A 435 -9.67 -22.07 -7.46
N VAL A 436 -9.99 -22.06 -8.76
CA VAL A 436 -10.51 -20.88 -9.47
C VAL A 436 -11.58 -21.31 -10.47
N THR A 437 -12.45 -20.38 -10.85
CA THR A 437 -13.54 -20.63 -11.79
C THR A 437 -13.23 -20.06 -13.18
N LEU A 438 -13.19 -20.91 -14.20
CA LEU A 438 -13.08 -20.52 -15.60
C LEU A 438 -14.47 -20.20 -16.16
N THR A 439 -14.64 -18.96 -16.63
CA THR A 439 -15.95 -18.39 -17.00
C THR A 439 -16.19 -18.32 -18.50
N GLY A 440 -15.13 -18.37 -19.31
CA GLY A 440 -15.20 -18.28 -20.76
C GLY A 440 -13.84 -18.41 -21.43
N LEU A 441 -13.80 -18.48 -22.76
CA LEU A 441 -12.55 -18.39 -23.51
C LEU A 441 -12.04 -16.95 -23.54
N ASN A 442 -10.74 -16.78 -23.30
CA ASN A 442 -10.01 -15.54 -23.54
C ASN A 442 -9.05 -15.75 -24.72
N GLY A 443 -9.57 -15.58 -25.93
CA GLY A 443 -8.83 -15.89 -27.14
C GLY A 443 -8.65 -17.41 -27.37
N PRO A 444 -7.68 -17.83 -28.19
CA PRO A 444 -7.59 -19.21 -28.68
C PRO A 444 -6.95 -20.20 -27.70
N SER A 445 -6.22 -19.71 -26.70
CA SER A 445 -5.34 -20.53 -25.85
C SER A 445 -5.46 -20.20 -24.36
N ASP A 446 -6.48 -19.45 -23.96
CA ASP A 446 -6.62 -18.99 -22.58
C ASP A 446 -8.07 -18.85 -22.14
N PHE A 447 -8.28 -18.53 -20.88
CA PHE A 447 -9.59 -18.44 -20.24
C PHE A 447 -9.78 -17.12 -19.51
N TRP A 448 -11.03 -16.68 -19.41
CA TRP A 448 -11.43 -15.74 -18.37
C TRP A 448 -11.61 -16.50 -17.06
N THR A 449 -11.19 -15.89 -15.96
CA THR A 449 -11.14 -16.51 -14.64
C THR A 449 -11.65 -15.59 -13.56
N ASP A 450 -12.41 -16.17 -12.66
CA ASP A 450 -12.79 -15.56 -11.40
C ASP A 450 -12.02 -16.30 -10.29
N ASP A 451 -11.13 -15.58 -9.60
CA ASP A 451 -10.35 -16.13 -8.48
C ASP A 451 -11.01 -15.77 -7.14
N PRO A 452 -11.37 -16.75 -6.29
CA PRO A 452 -11.93 -16.47 -4.98
C PRO A 452 -10.92 -15.88 -3.96
N TRP A 453 -9.62 -15.86 -4.20
CA TRP A 453 -8.62 -15.33 -3.27
C TRP A 453 -8.19 -13.89 -3.59
N GLU A 454 -7.64 -13.65 -4.78
CA GLU A 454 -7.06 -12.36 -5.15
C GLU A 454 -8.10 -11.23 -5.17
N GLN A 455 -7.73 -10.06 -4.63
CA GLN A 455 -8.61 -8.90 -4.64
C GLN A 455 -8.77 -8.40 -6.09
N ASN A 456 -9.99 -8.00 -6.46
CA ASN A 456 -10.31 -7.50 -7.82
C ASN A 456 -10.09 -8.52 -8.96
N ALA A 457 -10.13 -9.83 -8.68
CA ALA A 457 -9.84 -10.89 -9.65
C ALA A 457 -11.10 -11.51 -10.30
N MET A 458 -12.09 -10.66 -10.67
CA MET A 458 -13.22 -11.06 -11.50
C MET A 458 -12.85 -10.89 -12.98
N HIS A 459 -13.04 -11.92 -13.79
CA HIS A 459 -12.75 -11.95 -15.22
C HIS A 459 -11.31 -11.53 -15.56
N VAL A 460 -10.35 -12.03 -14.77
CA VAL A 460 -8.93 -11.91 -15.09
C VAL A 460 -8.50 -13.00 -16.07
N THR A 461 -7.45 -12.73 -16.83
CA THR A 461 -6.87 -13.67 -17.79
C THR A 461 -6.26 -14.87 -17.05
N PHE A 462 -6.66 -16.11 -17.31
CA PHE A 462 -6.12 -17.28 -16.60
C PHE A 462 -4.60 -17.36 -16.68
N SER A 463 -4.01 -17.06 -17.85
CA SER A 463 -2.55 -16.99 -18.03
C SER A 463 -1.86 -15.79 -17.37
N GLY A 464 -2.61 -14.88 -16.75
CA GLY A 464 -2.13 -13.66 -16.12
C GLY A 464 -1.21 -13.89 -14.92
N ASP A 465 -0.66 -12.77 -14.44
CA ASP A 465 0.35 -12.69 -13.38
C ASP A 465 -0.23 -12.45 -11.99
N TRP A 466 -1.54 -12.57 -11.83
CA TRP A 466 -2.27 -12.25 -10.59
C TRP A 466 -2.04 -13.23 -9.44
N PHE A 467 -1.60 -14.46 -9.72
CA PHE A 467 -1.18 -15.42 -8.69
C PHE A 467 -0.16 -16.44 -9.24
N ASP A 468 0.63 -17.02 -8.34
CA ASP A 468 1.65 -18.02 -8.70
C ASP A 468 1.02 -19.40 -8.88
N ARG A 469 0.69 -19.74 -10.12
CA ARG A 469 0.10 -21.02 -10.50
C ARG A 469 1.07 -22.18 -10.44
N GLY A 470 0.55 -23.36 -10.13
CA GLY A 470 1.18 -24.62 -10.54
C GLY A 470 0.22 -25.49 -11.34
N PRO A 471 0.55 -26.78 -11.54
CA PRO A 471 -0.17 -27.63 -12.47
C PRO A 471 -1.61 -27.88 -12.02
N ILE A 472 -2.54 -27.80 -12.98
CA ILE A 472 -3.93 -28.26 -12.79
C ILE A 472 -3.90 -29.76 -12.54
N TYR A 473 -4.47 -30.19 -11.41
CA TYR A 473 -4.59 -31.61 -11.06
C TYR A 473 -6.05 -32.10 -11.15
N GLU A 474 -7.02 -31.20 -11.18
CA GLU A 474 -8.45 -31.52 -11.22
C GLU A 474 -9.22 -30.44 -11.96
N ALA A 475 -10.27 -30.83 -12.69
CA ALA A 475 -11.28 -29.91 -13.20
C ALA A 475 -12.70 -30.45 -12.98
N ILE A 476 -13.62 -29.55 -12.69
CA ILE A 476 -15.03 -29.82 -12.43
C ILE A 476 -15.85 -28.98 -13.41
N ALA A 477 -16.46 -29.62 -14.41
CA ALA A 477 -17.37 -28.97 -15.35
C ALA A 477 -18.83 -29.14 -14.88
N PHE A 478 -19.64 -28.09 -15.03
CA PHE A 478 -21.07 -28.13 -14.71
C PHE A 478 -21.89 -27.93 -15.99
N ILE A 479 -22.67 -28.95 -16.35
CA ILE A 479 -23.38 -29.11 -17.64
C ILE A 479 -24.88 -28.96 -17.44
#